data_AF-A0A6A5H5Z8-F1
#
_entry.id   AF-A0A6A5H5Z8-F1
#
_cell.length_a   1.000
_cell.length_b   1.000
_cell.length_c   1.000
_cell.angle_alpha   90.00
_cell.angle_beta   90.00
_cell.angle_gamma   90.00
#
_symmetry.space_group_name_H-M   'P 1'
#
loop_
_entity.id
_entity.type
_entity.pdbx_description
1 polymer ?
#
loop_
_entity_poly.entity_id
_entity_poly.type
_entity_poly.pdbx_seq_one_letter_code
_entity_poly.pdbx_strand_id
1 'polypeptide(L)'
;MKIEYAYNIEDIIIRPKDYIYINYRKINHQNVLPYFIFLNTAVGVKVQKITTRKLWMLEDKFKRRLHDLIHSQLIGSNGKHIQTLIGLEEACDGCENCANIAQKCLEYGPLRFSTLQTMTYSKNYKKLHVTDKLFEVIAEYCISKSKNKEECFKELKNTILATISCDKLAIWICETRREDGEDPMRDHMHMPREVIDTILRKWNVKSLKLSMLHITNEYVCSVEWLQYDYFTRVRLNDPYSETKQSELKFNHVEVSLSYSCYCVRDLGNREISVSEYRGFDNFIPNIRRIFPTDRITMDLSHWFAVPEIDIEKKMSTILQVVTMEKPQNLSLDIKFFVESRIVKKLNEETEKEELLGVAPGYVLQKKRLHCFKKSSPFIGEQGPKVFLDNKWIGRRFQVEDTVHQFTFNLDVYIKEKELEKEFDKVIFQEYPNSFVRHFFCM
;
A
#
# COMPACT_ATOMS: atom_id res chain seq x y z
N MET A 1 1.73 6.88 -17.67
CA MET A 1 1.95 5.50 -18.15
C MET A 1 2.10 4.59 -16.95
N LYS A 2 1.29 3.54 -16.90
CA LYS A 2 1.40 2.47 -15.89
C LYS A 2 1.99 1.23 -16.57
N ILE A 3 3.05 0.67 -16.02
CA ILE A 3 3.71 -0.53 -16.53
C ILE A 3 3.73 -1.56 -15.41
N GLU A 4 3.12 -2.72 -15.56
CA GLU A 4 3.06 -3.68 -14.46
C GLU A 4 3.17 -5.11 -14.93
N TYR A 5 3.82 -5.93 -14.10
CA TYR A 5 3.70 -7.37 -14.16
C TYR A 5 2.52 -7.82 -13.30
N ALA A 6 1.55 -8.51 -13.92
CA ALA A 6 0.38 -9.03 -13.23
C ALA A 6 0.48 -10.56 -13.13
N TYR A 7 0.42 -11.09 -11.90
CA TYR A 7 0.48 -12.52 -11.59
C TYR A 7 -0.63 -12.90 -10.61
N ASN A 8 -0.98 -14.19 -10.57
CA ASN A 8 -1.87 -14.73 -9.56
C ASN A 8 -1.04 -15.00 -8.29
N ILE A 9 -1.48 -14.54 -7.13
CA ILE A 9 -0.70 -14.64 -5.89
C ILE A 9 -0.56 -16.08 -5.37
N GLU A 10 -1.49 -16.95 -5.75
CA GLU A 10 -1.44 -18.39 -5.48
C GLU A 10 -0.32 -19.08 -6.29
N ASP A 11 0.08 -18.47 -7.41
CA ASP A 11 1.21 -18.92 -8.21
C ASP A 11 2.51 -18.33 -7.60
N ILE A 12 3.03 -18.96 -6.54
CA ILE A 12 4.33 -18.62 -5.92
C ILE A 12 5.49 -18.79 -6.92
N ILE A 13 5.27 -19.52 -8.02
CA ILE A 13 6.29 -19.82 -9.01
C ILE A 13 6.47 -18.63 -9.95
N ILE A 14 7.67 -18.03 -9.91
CA ILE A 14 8.21 -17.13 -10.93
C ILE A 14 8.31 -17.93 -12.24
N ARG A 15 7.22 -18.01 -12.99
CA ARG A 15 7.28 -18.51 -14.36
C ARG A 15 7.60 -17.35 -15.29
N PRO A 16 8.56 -17.51 -16.22
CA PRO A 16 8.83 -16.48 -17.21
C PRO A 16 7.55 -16.26 -18.02
N LYS A 17 6.91 -15.09 -17.82
CA LYS A 17 5.85 -14.65 -18.72
C LYS A 17 6.46 -13.69 -19.72
N ASP A 18 6.20 -13.95 -20.98
CA ASP A 18 6.70 -13.14 -22.08
C ASP A 18 5.90 -11.85 -22.29
N TYR A 19 5.20 -11.34 -21.26
CA TYR A 19 4.36 -10.16 -21.40
C TYR A 19 4.27 -9.31 -20.13
N ILE A 20 3.93 -8.05 -20.35
CA ILE A 20 3.64 -7.03 -19.33
C ILE A 20 2.33 -6.32 -19.67
N TYR A 21 1.82 -5.53 -18.73
CA TYR A 21 0.70 -4.63 -18.98
C TYR A 21 1.16 -3.19 -19.06
N ILE A 22 0.84 -2.51 -20.15
CA ILE A 22 1.10 -1.08 -20.31
C ILE A 22 -0.26 -0.37 -20.44
N ASN A 23 -0.57 0.51 -19.49
CA ASN A 23 -1.89 1.14 -19.33
C ASN A 23 -3.02 0.11 -19.45
N TYR A 24 -2.86 -1.04 -18.76
CA TYR A 24 -3.81 -2.14 -18.75
C TYR A 24 -3.97 -2.92 -20.07
N ARG A 25 -3.09 -2.68 -21.06
CA ARG A 25 -3.02 -3.48 -22.29
C ARG A 25 -1.92 -4.52 -22.17
N LYS A 26 -2.24 -5.80 -22.45
CA LYS A 26 -1.27 -6.89 -22.49
C LYS A 26 -0.35 -6.71 -23.69
N ILE A 27 0.95 -6.69 -23.46
CA ILE A 27 1.99 -6.49 -24.49
C ILE A 27 3.09 -7.53 -24.29
N ASN A 28 3.36 -8.30 -25.35
CA ASN A 28 4.46 -9.26 -25.34
C ASN A 28 5.82 -8.54 -25.32
N HIS A 29 6.82 -9.13 -24.70
CA HIS A 29 8.16 -8.57 -24.50
C HIS A 29 8.86 -8.14 -25.80
N GLN A 30 8.61 -8.86 -26.91
CA GLN A 30 9.11 -8.54 -28.25
C GLN A 30 8.49 -7.27 -28.82
N ASN A 31 7.24 -6.97 -28.44
CA ASN A 31 6.46 -5.85 -28.94
C ASN A 31 6.63 -4.57 -28.09
N VAL A 32 7.34 -4.64 -26.96
CA VAL A 32 7.55 -3.47 -26.09
C VAL A 32 8.31 -2.35 -26.82
N LEU A 33 9.41 -2.67 -27.50
CA LEU A 33 10.20 -1.68 -28.24
C LEU A 33 9.40 -1.06 -29.41
N PRO A 34 8.81 -1.85 -30.33
CA PRO A 34 7.93 -1.30 -31.38
C PRO A 34 6.82 -0.42 -30.82
N TYR A 35 6.22 -0.81 -29.69
CA TYR A 35 5.17 -0.03 -29.04
C TYR A 35 5.68 1.30 -28.49
N PHE A 36 6.85 1.33 -27.84
CA PHE A 36 7.45 2.58 -27.36
C PHE A 36 7.84 3.51 -28.52
N ILE A 37 8.41 2.97 -29.61
CA ILE A 37 8.70 3.73 -30.83
C ILE A 37 7.42 4.33 -31.41
N PHE A 38 6.34 3.55 -31.49
CA PHE A 38 5.04 4.01 -31.97
C PHE A 38 4.52 5.18 -31.12
N LEU A 39 4.53 5.03 -29.79
CA LEU A 39 4.06 6.08 -28.89
C LEU A 39 4.89 7.37 -29.01
N ASN A 40 6.21 7.25 -29.09
CA ASN A 40 7.10 8.40 -29.12
C ASN A 40 7.10 9.08 -30.51
N THR A 41 7.24 8.29 -31.57
CA THR A 41 7.48 8.80 -32.94
C THR A 41 6.19 9.05 -33.71
N ALA A 42 5.28 8.08 -33.72
CA ALA A 42 4.07 8.17 -34.54
C ALA A 42 2.97 9.00 -33.84
N VAL A 43 2.84 8.83 -32.52
CA VAL A 43 1.81 9.54 -31.73
C VAL A 43 2.35 10.82 -31.08
N GLY A 44 3.66 10.94 -30.87
CA GLY A 44 4.25 12.13 -30.23
C GLY A 44 3.95 12.24 -28.73
N VAL A 45 3.77 11.11 -28.03
CA VAL A 45 3.39 11.09 -26.61
C VAL A 45 4.50 11.66 -25.73
N LYS A 46 4.18 12.71 -24.98
CA LYS A 46 5.06 13.27 -23.94
C LYS A 46 4.74 12.63 -22.59
N VAL A 47 5.52 11.62 -22.20
CA VAL A 47 5.27 10.90 -20.95
C VAL A 47 5.69 11.76 -19.75
N GLN A 48 4.72 12.19 -18.94
CA GLN A 48 4.96 12.97 -17.71
C GLN A 48 5.03 12.12 -16.45
N LYS A 49 4.39 10.95 -16.45
CA LYS A 49 4.32 10.06 -15.29
C LYS A 49 4.55 8.63 -15.72
N ILE A 50 5.48 7.95 -15.07
CA ILE A 50 5.69 6.51 -15.17
C ILE A 50 5.53 5.91 -13.78
N THR A 51 4.70 4.88 -13.70
CA THR A 51 4.63 4.04 -12.50
C THR A 51 4.82 2.61 -12.97
N THR A 52 5.90 2.00 -12.51
CA THR A 52 6.18 0.60 -12.72
C THR A 52 5.81 -0.19 -11.48
N ARG A 53 5.57 -1.49 -11.64
CA ARG A 53 5.22 -2.36 -10.51
C ARG A 53 5.62 -3.80 -10.77
N LYS A 54 6.22 -4.44 -9.77
CA LYS A 54 6.57 -5.86 -9.77
C LYS A 54 7.50 -6.22 -10.94
N LEU A 55 8.30 -5.26 -11.41
CA LEU A 55 9.24 -5.52 -12.51
C LEU A 55 10.33 -6.51 -12.10
N TRP A 56 10.60 -6.60 -10.80
CA TRP A 56 11.53 -7.57 -10.23
C TRP A 56 11.13 -9.04 -10.43
N MET A 57 9.85 -9.31 -10.73
CA MET A 57 9.36 -10.66 -11.02
C MET A 57 9.58 -11.09 -12.47
N LEU A 58 10.04 -10.16 -13.33
CA LEU A 58 10.39 -10.48 -14.70
C LEU A 58 11.74 -11.21 -14.73
N GLU A 59 11.92 -12.05 -15.76
CA GLU A 59 13.22 -12.65 -16.06
C GLU A 59 14.29 -11.56 -16.17
N ASP A 60 15.46 -11.77 -15.58
CA ASP A 60 16.51 -10.75 -15.46
C ASP A 60 16.92 -10.10 -16.78
N LYS A 61 16.96 -10.88 -17.87
CA LYS A 61 17.28 -10.37 -19.21
C LYS A 61 16.20 -9.41 -19.69
N PHE A 62 14.93 -9.76 -19.52
CA PHE A 62 13.82 -8.90 -19.91
C PHE A 62 13.66 -7.71 -18.97
N LYS A 63 13.83 -7.89 -17.65
CA LYS A 63 13.84 -6.83 -16.64
C LYS A 63 14.83 -5.71 -17.00
N ARG A 64 16.09 -6.08 -17.26
CA ARG A 64 17.15 -5.15 -17.67
C ARG A 64 16.83 -4.45 -18.99
N ARG A 65 16.43 -5.23 -20.02
CA ARG A 65 16.03 -4.66 -21.31
C ARG A 65 14.87 -3.68 -21.17
N LEU A 66 13.83 -4.01 -20.38
CA LEU A 66 12.68 -3.15 -20.17
C LEU A 66 13.08 -1.84 -19.47
N HIS A 67 13.92 -1.93 -18.44
CA HIS A 67 14.48 -0.76 -17.77
C HIS A 67 15.18 0.18 -18.76
N ASP A 68 16.07 -0.36 -19.60
CA ASP A 68 16.83 0.44 -20.57
C ASP A 68 15.94 1.03 -21.66
N LEU A 69 14.92 0.30 -22.09
CA LEU A 69 13.90 0.79 -23.02
C LEU A 69 13.07 1.93 -22.43
N ILE A 70 12.71 1.87 -21.13
CA ILE A 70 11.98 2.95 -20.46
C ILE A 70 12.83 4.22 -20.46
N HIS A 71 14.11 4.14 -20.09
CA HIS A 71 15.01 5.28 -20.13
C HIS A 71 15.22 5.82 -21.55
N SER A 72 15.60 4.96 -22.49
CA SER A 72 15.98 5.39 -23.84
C SER A 72 14.80 5.82 -24.72
N GLN A 73 13.65 5.15 -24.63
CA GLN A 73 12.54 5.35 -25.57
C GLN A 73 11.36 6.14 -24.99
N LEU A 74 11.06 6.00 -23.70
CA LEU A 74 9.91 6.69 -23.09
C LEU A 74 10.29 8.00 -22.40
N ILE A 75 11.37 7.97 -21.62
CA ILE A 75 11.88 9.16 -20.93
C ILE A 75 12.72 10.00 -21.91
N GLY A 76 13.52 9.32 -22.74
CA GLY A 76 14.45 9.93 -23.68
C GLY A 76 15.67 10.53 -22.99
N SER A 77 16.68 10.90 -23.79
CA SER A 77 17.99 11.38 -23.31
C SER A 77 17.92 12.59 -22.38
N ASN A 78 16.92 13.47 -22.54
CA ASN A 78 16.82 14.68 -21.73
C ASN A 78 15.84 14.59 -20.55
N GLY A 79 14.95 13.60 -20.51
CA GLY A 79 13.91 13.49 -19.48
C GLY A 79 13.09 14.78 -19.29
N LYS A 80 12.95 15.60 -20.33
CA LYS A 80 12.43 16.98 -20.24
C LYS A 80 10.99 17.04 -19.69
N HIS A 81 10.20 16.01 -19.95
CA HIS A 81 8.78 15.98 -19.63
C HIS A 81 8.45 15.15 -18.39
N ILE A 82 9.36 14.30 -17.91
CA ILE A 82 9.06 13.41 -16.79
C ILE A 82 8.99 14.21 -15.50
N GLN A 83 7.86 14.08 -14.80
CA GLN A 83 7.62 14.69 -13.50
C GLN A 83 7.49 13.63 -12.41
N THR A 84 7.09 12.41 -12.75
CA THR A 84 6.91 11.32 -11.80
C THR A 84 7.53 10.04 -12.34
N LEU A 85 8.43 9.43 -11.57
CA LEU A 85 8.94 8.09 -11.82
C LEU A 85 8.87 7.26 -10.54
N ILE A 86 8.01 6.24 -10.54
CA ILE A 86 7.77 5.38 -9.38
C ILE A 86 8.01 3.92 -9.75
N GLY A 87 8.75 3.17 -8.93
CA GLY A 87 8.95 1.72 -9.02
C GLY A 87 10.09 1.26 -9.93
N LEU A 88 10.73 2.14 -10.70
CA LEU A 88 11.69 1.68 -11.72
C LEU A 88 12.96 1.10 -11.09
N GLU A 89 13.33 1.56 -9.90
CA GLU A 89 14.41 1.01 -9.09
C GLU A 89 14.09 -0.38 -8.48
N GLU A 90 12.93 -0.98 -8.78
CA GLU A 90 12.75 -2.43 -8.61
C GLU A 90 13.54 -3.23 -9.67
N ALA A 91 13.87 -2.60 -10.80
CA ALA A 91 14.62 -3.20 -11.90
C ALA A 91 16.10 -2.80 -11.92
N CYS A 92 16.46 -1.63 -11.37
CA CYS A 92 17.82 -1.12 -11.17
C CYS A 92 18.05 -0.96 -9.66
N ASP A 93 19.18 -1.38 -9.10
CA ASP A 93 19.52 -1.02 -7.71
C ASP A 93 20.06 0.43 -7.65
N GLY A 94 19.27 1.39 -8.16
CA GLY A 94 19.61 2.81 -8.25
C GLY A 94 20.78 3.14 -9.19
N CYS A 95 20.67 2.80 -10.48
CA CYS A 95 21.72 3.12 -11.46
C CYS A 95 21.83 4.62 -11.78
N GLU A 96 22.89 5.02 -12.47
CA GLU A 96 23.14 6.43 -12.86
C GLU A 96 21.96 7.06 -13.62
N ASN A 97 21.32 6.31 -14.52
CA ASN A 97 20.14 6.79 -15.24
C ASN A 97 18.95 7.03 -14.30
N CYS A 98 18.74 6.16 -13.30
CA CYS A 98 17.72 6.29 -12.27
C CYS A 98 18.00 7.57 -11.42
N ALA A 99 19.22 7.74 -10.94
CA ALA A 99 19.68 8.91 -10.17
C ALA A 99 19.53 10.24 -10.92
N ASN A 100 19.94 10.28 -12.20
CA ASN A 100 19.81 11.47 -13.05
C ASN A 100 18.35 11.89 -13.26
N ILE A 101 17.43 10.91 -13.31
CA ILE A 101 15.99 11.20 -13.40
C ILE A 101 15.40 11.61 -12.06
N ALA A 102 15.88 11.07 -10.93
CA ALA A 102 15.49 11.50 -9.60
C ALA A 102 15.70 13.02 -9.41
N GLN A 103 16.80 13.56 -9.93
CA GLN A 103 17.09 15.00 -9.89
C GLN A 103 16.09 15.85 -10.68
N LYS A 104 15.38 15.28 -11.67
CA LYS A 104 14.42 16.00 -12.52
C LYS A 104 12.96 15.87 -12.04
N CYS A 105 12.59 14.72 -11.47
CA CYS A 105 11.20 14.43 -11.08
C CYS A 105 10.69 15.24 -9.87
N LEU A 106 9.43 15.63 -9.88
CA LEU A 106 8.73 16.17 -8.70
C LEU A 106 8.32 15.06 -7.71
N GLU A 107 8.04 13.86 -8.24
CA GLU A 107 7.73 12.65 -7.45
C GLU A 107 8.64 11.49 -7.88
N TYR A 108 9.32 10.86 -6.93
CA TYR A 108 10.31 9.82 -7.22
C TYR A 108 10.32 8.68 -6.20
N GLY A 109 10.68 7.48 -6.64
CA GLY A 109 11.18 6.38 -5.80
C GLY A 109 10.53 5.03 -6.13
N PRO A 110 10.58 4.00 -5.26
CA PRO A 110 11.29 4.03 -3.99
C PRO A 110 12.78 4.32 -4.20
N LEU A 111 13.36 5.16 -3.35
CA LEU A 111 14.79 5.45 -3.36
C LEU A 111 15.58 4.22 -2.90
N ARG A 112 16.56 3.81 -3.71
CA ARG A 112 17.63 2.90 -3.29
C ARG A 112 18.75 3.69 -2.62
N PHE A 113 19.54 2.99 -1.81
CA PHE A 113 20.63 3.60 -1.06
C PHE A 113 21.70 4.20 -1.99
N SER A 114 22.03 3.51 -3.09
CA SER A 114 22.92 4.01 -4.15
C SER A 114 22.46 5.35 -4.71
N THR A 115 21.18 5.48 -5.04
CA THR A 115 20.62 6.75 -5.53
C THR A 115 20.64 7.82 -4.44
N LEU A 116 20.26 7.49 -3.19
CA LEU A 116 20.34 8.41 -2.07
C LEU A 116 21.76 9.00 -1.90
N GLN A 117 22.80 8.19 -2.02
CA GLN A 117 24.20 8.64 -1.90
C GLN A 117 24.60 9.66 -2.99
N THR A 118 23.96 9.62 -4.15
CA THR A 118 24.21 10.58 -5.24
C THR A 118 23.42 11.89 -5.10
N MET A 119 22.47 11.97 -4.17
CA MET A 119 21.59 13.14 -3.97
C MET A 119 22.27 14.26 -3.17
N THR A 120 23.38 14.78 -3.70
CA THR A 120 24.16 15.88 -3.08
C THR A 120 23.64 17.28 -3.44
N TYR A 121 22.63 17.37 -4.30
CA TYR A 121 21.98 18.62 -4.70
C TYR A 121 20.94 19.09 -3.68
N SER A 122 20.50 20.34 -3.84
CA SER A 122 19.37 20.89 -3.08
C SER A 122 18.08 20.78 -3.88
N LYS A 123 17.06 20.14 -3.29
CA LYS A 123 15.75 19.97 -3.93
C LYS A 123 14.64 19.64 -2.94
N ASN A 124 13.49 20.31 -3.12
CA ASN A 124 12.23 19.89 -2.52
C ASN A 124 11.41 19.05 -3.51
N TYR A 125 11.04 17.84 -3.10
CA TYR A 125 10.15 16.97 -3.83
C TYR A 125 8.71 17.18 -3.40
N LYS A 126 7.76 17.11 -4.32
CA LYS A 126 6.34 17.01 -3.94
C LYS A 126 6.09 15.72 -3.19
N LYS A 127 6.75 14.64 -3.58
CA LYS A 127 6.64 13.34 -2.91
C LYS A 127 7.84 12.43 -3.16
N LEU A 128 8.39 11.87 -2.10
CA LEU A 128 9.42 10.83 -2.18
C LEU A 128 8.85 9.50 -1.73
N HIS A 129 9.27 8.44 -2.39
CA HIS A 129 8.98 7.06 -2.01
C HIS A 129 10.25 6.44 -1.43
N VAL A 130 10.12 5.69 -0.34
CA VAL A 130 11.18 4.91 0.31
C VAL A 130 10.62 3.55 0.71
N THR A 131 11.50 2.57 0.94
CA THR A 131 11.12 1.26 1.47
C THR A 131 11.59 1.13 2.93
N ASP A 132 10.96 0.22 3.66
CA ASP A 132 11.48 -0.30 4.92
C ASP A 132 12.91 -0.86 4.80
N LYS A 133 13.26 -1.50 3.66
CA LYS A 133 14.65 -1.94 3.38
C LYS A 133 15.64 -0.79 3.29
N LEU A 134 15.25 0.38 2.76
CA LEU A 134 16.15 1.54 2.76
C LEU A 134 16.52 1.95 4.19
N PHE A 135 15.57 1.92 5.13
CA PHE A 135 15.86 2.25 6.53
C PHE A 135 16.86 1.28 7.16
N GLU A 136 16.69 -0.02 6.90
CA GLU A 136 17.62 -1.07 7.30
C GLU A 136 19.02 -0.85 6.72
N VAL A 137 19.13 -0.63 5.40
CA VAL A 137 20.43 -0.42 4.74
C VAL A 137 21.15 0.83 5.27
N ILE A 138 20.41 1.90 5.59
CA ILE A 138 21.01 3.09 6.23
C ILE A 138 21.55 2.75 7.62
N ALA A 139 20.78 2.02 8.44
CA ALA A 139 21.23 1.62 9.78
C ALA A 139 22.51 0.77 9.71
N GLU A 140 22.55 -0.21 8.81
CA GLU A 140 23.70 -1.08 8.59
C GLU A 140 24.92 -0.33 8.09
N TYR A 141 24.74 0.55 7.11
CA TYR A 141 25.80 1.41 6.63
C TYR A 141 26.40 2.23 7.77
N CYS A 142 25.57 2.85 8.62
CA CYS A 142 26.04 3.65 9.75
C CYS A 142 26.79 2.81 10.79
N ILE A 143 26.32 1.59 11.09
CA ILE A 143 26.98 0.66 12.00
C ILE A 143 28.34 0.23 11.43
N SER A 144 28.42 -0.18 10.17
CA SER A 144 29.66 -0.63 9.53
C SER A 144 30.75 0.44 9.49
N LYS A 145 30.37 1.72 9.59
CA LYS A 145 31.26 2.88 9.56
C LYS A 145 31.64 3.41 10.94
N SER A 146 31.15 2.78 12.01
CA SER A 146 31.22 3.33 13.36
C SER A 146 31.69 2.28 14.36
N LYS A 147 32.37 2.74 15.42
CA LYS A 147 32.84 1.86 16.51
C LYS A 147 31.90 1.82 17.71
N ASN A 148 31.04 2.83 17.84
CA ASN A 148 30.13 3.03 18.96
C ASN A 148 28.84 3.74 18.48
N LYS A 149 27.88 3.86 19.40
CA LYS A 149 26.56 4.44 19.14
C LYS A 149 26.64 5.92 18.76
N GLU A 150 27.52 6.68 19.40
CA GLU A 150 27.71 8.11 19.15
C GLU A 150 28.25 8.38 17.75
N GLU A 151 29.27 7.63 17.32
CA GLU A 151 29.80 7.67 15.97
C GLU A 151 28.74 7.26 14.94
N CYS A 152 27.96 6.21 15.23
CA CYS A 152 26.87 5.75 14.37
C CYS A 152 25.83 6.85 14.12
N PHE A 153 25.44 7.58 15.16
CA PHE A 153 24.48 8.69 15.02
C PHE A 153 25.10 9.92 14.37
N LYS A 154 26.42 10.12 14.45
CA LYS A 154 27.11 11.14 13.64
C LYS A 154 27.10 10.75 12.16
N GLU A 155 27.37 9.49 11.84
CA GLU A 155 27.34 8.99 10.47
C GLU A 155 25.93 9.02 9.88
N LEU A 156 24.91 8.69 10.67
CA LEU A 156 23.50 8.82 10.27
C LEU A 156 23.16 10.26 9.87
N LYS A 157 23.63 11.24 10.64
CA LYS A 157 23.47 12.66 10.32
C LYS A 157 24.23 13.05 9.05
N ASN A 158 25.34 12.42 8.70
CA ASN A 158 26.05 12.73 7.47
C ASN A 158 25.43 12.04 6.25
N THR A 159 24.87 10.85 6.45
CA THR A 159 24.26 10.03 5.40
C THR A 159 22.93 10.63 4.91
N ILE A 160 22.08 11.08 5.85
CA ILE A 160 20.81 11.71 5.51
C ILE A 160 21.02 13.21 5.40
N LEU A 161 21.07 13.73 4.18
CA LEU A 161 21.29 15.15 3.91
C LEU A 161 19.99 15.96 4.03
N ALA A 162 20.10 17.14 4.65
CA ALA A 162 18.99 18.11 4.77
C ALA A 162 18.83 18.99 3.51
N THR A 163 19.71 18.83 2.51
CA THR A 163 19.59 19.48 1.20
C THR A 163 18.42 18.93 0.40
N ILE A 164 17.99 17.71 0.72
CA ILE A 164 16.80 17.06 0.19
C ILE A 164 15.64 17.26 1.15
N SER A 165 14.49 17.65 0.63
CA SER A 165 13.23 17.75 1.38
C SER A 165 12.05 17.20 0.57
N CYS A 166 10.95 16.89 1.24
CA CYS A 166 9.71 16.55 0.54
C CYS A 166 8.44 16.94 1.31
N ASP A 167 7.42 17.39 0.59
CA ASP A 167 6.11 17.70 1.20
C ASP A 167 5.42 16.45 1.76
N LYS A 168 5.61 15.31 1.08
CA LYS A 168 5.02 14.02 1.44
C LYS A 168 6.01 12.87 1.29
N LEU A 169 6.14 12.06 2.32
CA LEU A 169 6.93 10.82 2.27
C LEU A 169 6.00 9.62 2.16
N ALA A 170 6.22 8.78 1.15
CA ALA A 170 5.54 7.52 0.98
C ALA A 170 6.47 6.36 1.39
N ILE A 171 6.09 5.63 2.42
CA ILE A 171 6.85 4.50 2.95
C ILE A 171 6.19 3.22 2.44
N TRP A 172 6.95 2.41 1.72
CA TRP A 172 6.56 1.08 1.26
C TRP A 172 7.03 0.06 2.28
N ILE A 173 6.09 -0.66 2.88
CA ILE A 173 6.36 -1.62 3.95
C ILE A 173 5.96 -3.00 3.44
N CYS A 174 6.89 -3.95 3.49
CA CYS A 174 6.69 -5.29 3.00
C CYS A 174 6.33 -6.23 4.17
N GLU A 175 5.20 -6.90 4.05
CA GLU A 175 4.61 -7.71 5.12
C GLU A 175 5.30 -9.07 5.29
N THR A 176 6.02 -9.54 4.26
CA THR A 176 6.65 -10.87 4.22
C THR A 176 8.17 -10.82 4.30
N ARG A 177 8.79 -9.70 4.71
CA ARG A 177 10.25 -9.66 4.89
C ARG A 177 10.63 -10.59 6.04
N ARG A 178 11.68 -11.37 5.87
CA ARG A 178 12.16 -12.37 6.84
C ARG A 178 13.68 -12.47 6.83
N GLU A 179 14.24 -12.99 7.90
CA GLU A 179 15.66 -13.38 7.96
C GLU A 179 15.92 -14.61 7.06
N ASP A 180 17.16 -14.78 6.60
CA ASP A 180 17.51 -15.95 5.79
C ASP A 180 17.48 -17.23 6.63
N GLY A 181 16.90 -18.31 6.09
CA GLY A 181 16.75 -19.59 6.79
C GLY A 181 15.66 -19.66 7.88
N GLU A 182 14.90 -18.59 8.12
CA GLU A 182 13.84 -18.58 9.13
C GLU A 182 12.44 -18.94 8.60
N ASP A 183 11.55 -19.31 9.53
CA ASP A 183 10.17 -19.71 9.27
C ASP A 183 9.39 -18.63 8.48
N PRO A 184 8.77 -18.97 7.32
CA PRO A 184 7.87 -18.07 6.59
C PRO A 184 6.71 -17.49 7.42
N MET A 185 6.43 -18.06 8.60
CA MET A 185 5.40 -17.58 9.52
C MET A 185 5.83 -16.40 10.41
N ARG A 186 7.09 -15.94 10.35
CA ARG A 186 7.54 -14.80 11.17
C ARG A 186 7.00 -13.46 10.73
N ASP A 187 6.69 -12.66 11.75
CA ASP A 187 6.09 -11.34 11.70
C ASP A 187 6.88 -10.33 10.84
N HIS A 188 6.27 -9.21 10.41
CA HIS A 188 7.02 -8.22 9.62
C HIS A 188 8.25 -7.73 10.40
N MET A 189 9.27 -7.28 9.65
CA MET A 189 10.57 -6.97 10.23
C MET A 189 10.63 -5.58 10.85
N HIS A 190 11.39 -5.46 11.94
CA HIS A 190 11.57 -4.18 12.64
C HIS A 190 12.18 -3.13 11.71
N MET A 191 11.80 -1.88 11.94
CA MET A 191 12.42 -0.71 11.32
C MET A 191 13.23 0.08 12.36
N PRO A 192 14.38 0.67 11.98
CA PRO A 192 15.21 1.47 12.89
C PRO A 192 14.61 2.87 13.09
N ARG A 193 14.08 3.14 14.28
CA ARG A 193 13.31 4.35 14.60
C ARG A 193 14.09 5.65 14.36
N GLU A 194 15.36 5.70 14.76
CA GLU A 194 16.17 6.91 14.67
C GLU A 194 16.49 7.26 13.21
N VAL A 195 16.56 6.27 12.32
CA VAL A 195 16.69 6.49 10.87
C VAL A 195 15.42 7.15 10.33
N ILE A 196 14.25 6.59 10.67
CA ILE A 196 12.94 7.15 10.30
C ILE A 196 12.83 8.59 10.79
N ASP A 197 13.06 8.83 12.09
CA ASP A 197 12.94 10.16 12.69
C ASP A 197 13.94 11.17 12.09
N THR A 198 15.15 10.73 11.73
CA THR A 198 16.14 11.59 11.06
C THR A 198 15.68 11.98 9.66
N ILE A 199 15.15 11.04 8.87
CA ILE A 199 14.56 11.32 7.54
C ILE A 199 13.40 12.31 7.68
N LEU A 200 12.44 12.03 8.57
CA LEU A 200 11.25 12.86 8.75
C LEU A 200 11.60 14.30 9.11
N ARG A 201 12.58 14.50 10.01
CA ARG A 201 13.05 15.82 10.45
C ARG A 201 13.84 16.53 9.35
N LYS A 202 14.88 15.89 8.80
CA LYS A 202 15.79 16.54 7.84
C LYS A 202 15.13 16.84 6.51
N TRP A 203 14.22 15.98 6.07
CA TRP A 203 13.47 16.19 4.83
C TRP A 203 12.23 17.05 5.03
N ASN A 204 11.98 17.56 6.24
CA ASN A 204 10.87 18.46 6.58
C ASN A 204 9.49 17.92 6.14
N VAL A 205 9.23 16.65 6.44
CA VAL A 205 8.04 15.92 5.97
C VAL A 205 6.78 16.44 6.67
N LYS A 206 5.75 16.83 5.89
CA LYS A 206 4.48 17.36 6.44
C LYS A 206 3.36 16.32 6.49
N SER A 207 3.39 15.35 5.58
CA SER A 207 2.36 14.31 5.47
C SER A 207 2.97 12.98 5.06
N LEU A 208 2.31 11.89 5.42
CA LEU A 208 2.80 10.54 5.20
C LEU A 208 1.83 9.73 4.36
N LYS A 209 2.39 8.78 3.59
CA LYS A 209 1.63 7.69 3.00
C LYS A 209 2.30 6.35 3.33
N LEU A 210 1.63 5.51 4.12
CA LEU A 210 2.03 4.13 4.34
C LEU A 210 1.42 3.26 3.24
N SER A 211 2.24 2.50 2.52
CA SER A 211 1.80 1.56 1.50
C SER A 211 2.21 0.17 1.94
N MET A 212 1.25 -0.60 2.45
CA MET A 212 1.49 -1.98 2.87
C MET A 212 1.46 -2.88 1.64
N LEU A 213 2.51 -3.66 1.47
CA LEU A 213 2.74 -4.54 0.32
C LEU A 213 2.91 -5.95 0.85
N HIS A 214 2.21 -6.93 0.27
CA HIS A 214 2.38 -8.32 0.66
C HIS A 214 3.84 -8.78 0.50
N ILE A 215 4.39 -8.63 -0.71
CA ILE A 215 5.75 -9.07 -1.06
C ILE A 215 6.46 -8.06 -1.98
N THR A 216 7.76 -7.94 -1.81
CA THR A 216 8.71 -7.17 -2.64
C THR A 216 9.91 -8.03 -3.02
N ASN A 217 10.81 -7.53 -3.87
CA ASN A 217 12.10 -8.17 -4.15
C ASN A 217 13.10 -8.10 -2.99
N GLU A 218 12.75 -7.42 -1.91
CA GLU A 218 13.59 -7.21 -0.73
C GLU A 218 13.10 -8.06 0.44
N TYR A 219 12.70 -9.30 0.14
CA TYR A 219 12.10 -10.21 1.11
C TYR A 219 13.11 -10.77 2.12
N VAL A 220 14.41 -10.73 1.82
CA VAL A 220 15.47 -11.09 2.78
C VAL A 220 15.89 -9.84 3.56
N CYS A 221 15.77 -9.92 4.87
CA CYS A 221 16.32 -8.93 5.79
C CYS A 221 17.75 -9.25 6.16
N SER A 222 18.53 -8.20 6.31
CA SER A 222 19.77 -8.29 7.06
C SER A 222 19.50 -7.90 8.51
N VAL A 223 20.14 -8.66 9.40
CA VAL A 223 19.90 -8.67 10.85
C VAL A 223 21.09 -8.10 11.61
N GLU A 224 22.14 -7.68 10.89
CA GLU A 224 23.36 -7.17 11.49
C GLU A 224 23.06 -5.99 12.41
N TRP A 225 22.24 -5.03 11.96
CA TRP A 225 21.87 -3.89 12.79
C TRP A 225 21.06 -4.27 14.03
N LEU A 226 20.33 -5.40 13.99
CA LEU A 226 19.56 -5.89 15.14
C LEU A 226 20.48 -6.44 16.24
N GLN A 227 21.72 -6.80 15.93
CA GLN A 227 22.71 -7.26 16.91
C GLN A 227 23.22 -6.13 17.82
N TYR A 228 23.01 -4.87 17.42
CA TYR A 228 23.42 -3.69 18.17
C TYR A 228 22.20 -3.00 18.82
N ASP A 229 22.39 -2.44 20.00
CA ASP A 229 21.39 -1.65 20.73
C ASP A 229 21.41 -0.15 20.33
N TYR A 230 21.97 0.14 19.15
CA TYR A 230 22.14 1.50 18.67
C TYR A 230 20.81 2.12 18.26
N PHE A 231 19.94 1.33 17.63
CA PHE A 231 18.65 1.78 17.11
C PHE A 231 17.47 1.18 17.89
N THR A 232 16.45 2.00 18.16
CA THR A 232 15.19 1.52 18.71
C THR A 232 14.42 0.79 17.62
N ARG A 233 13.97 -0.42 17.93
CA ARG A 233 13.20 -1.28 17.02
C ARG A 233 11.72 -0.87 17.08
N VAL A 234 11.09 -0.68 15.93
CA VAL A 234 9.65 -0.37 15.85
C VAL A 234 8.97 -1.13 14.72
N ARG A 235 7.71 -1.51 14.95
CA ARG A 235 6.83 -2.15 13.97
C ARG A 235 5.42 -1.62 14.08
N LEU A 236 4.67 -1.73 12.99
CA LEU A 236 3.26 -1.35 12.94
C LEU A 236 2.29 -2.40 13.51
N ASN A 237 2.77 -3.54 13.99
CA ASN A 237 1.95 -4.60 14.59
C ASN A 237 2.47 -5.11 15.93
N ASP A 238 3.50 -4.47 16.49
CA ASP A 238 3.88 -4.69 17.90
C ASP A 238 2.69 -4.31 18.80
N PRO A 239 2.58 -4.86 20.02
CA PRO A 239 1.60 -4.41 21.00
C PRO A 239 1.66 -2.89 21.17
N TYR A 240 0.56 -2.18 20.94
CA TYR A 240 0.59 -0.72 20.92
C TYR A 240 1.01 -0.12 22.26
N SER A 241 0.75 -0.81 23.38
CA SER A 241 1.15 -0.41 24.72
C SER A 241 2.67 -0.27 24.88
N GLU A 242 3.44 -1.05 24.14
CA GLU A 242 4.91 -1.07 24.18
C GLU A 242 5.53 -0.09 23.18
N THR A 243 4.76 0.31 22.16
CA THR A 243 5.23 1.21 21.10
C THR A 243 5.39 2.63 21.62
N LYS A 244 6.62 3.15 21.62
CA LYS A 244 6.92 4.53 22.03
C LYS A 244 6.34 5.56 21.07
N GLN A 245 5.65 6.54 21.64
CA GLN A 245 5.11 7.67 20.89
C GLN A 245 6.24 8.56 20.33
N SER A 246 6.06 9.05 19.11
CA SER A 246 6.92 10.06 18.50
C SER A 246 6.54 11.47 18.93
N GLU A 247 7.53 12.34 18.94
CA GLU A 247 7.35 13.79 19.12
C GLU A 247 6.99 14.49 17.80
N LEU A 248 7.10 13.78 16.67
CA LEU A 248 6.82 14.33 15.34
C LEU A 248 5.33 14.19 15.01
N LYS A 249 4.57 15.28 15.14
CA LYS A 249 3.16 15.33 14.77
C LYS A 249 2.97 15.67 13.29
N PHE A 250 2.13 14.91 12.60
CA PHE A 250 1.80 15.06 11.20
C PHE A 250 0.36 15.50 11.00
N ASN A 251 0.15 16.34 9.98
CA ASN A 251 -1.18 16.82 9.62
C ASN A 251 -2.09 15.69 9.14
N HIS A 252 -1.50 14.67 8.51
CA HIS A 252 -2.25 13.58 7.91
C HIS A 252 -1.37 12.36 7.62
N VAL A 253 -1.90 11.17 7.92
CA VAL A 253 -1.36 9.89 7.47
C VAL A 253 -2.35 9.20 6.52
N GLU A 254 -1.93 8.96 5.29
CA GLU A 254 -2.65 8.11 4.34
C GLU A 254 -2.14 6.67 4.43
N VAL A 255 -3.05 5.70 4.37
CA VAL A 255 -2.72 4.28 4.32
C VAL A 255 -3.30 3.69 3.05
N SER A 256 -2.46 2.99 2.30
CA SER A 256 -2.84 2.21 1.13
C SER A 256 -2.62 0.75 1.42
N LEU A 257 -3.71 0.01 1.63
CA LEU A 257 -3.70 -1.45 1.78
C LEU A 257 -4.05 -2.16 0.49
N SER A 258 -4.03 -1.44 -0.64
CA SER A 258 -4.46 -2.01 -1.90
C SER A 258 -3.70 -3.24 -2.31
N TYR A 259 -2.48 -3.44 -1.80
CA TYR A 259 -1.58 -4.55 -2.13
C TYR A 259 -1.11 -5.32 -0.89
N SER A 260 -1.75 -5.08 0.25
CA SER A 260 -1.55 -5.75 1.54
C SER A 260 -2.28 -7.08 1.54
N CYS A 261 -1.68 -8.15 2.06
CA CYS A 261 -2.41 -9.40 2.29
C CYS A 261 -2.73 -9.58 3.76
N TYR A 262 -1.73 -9.48 4.63
CA TYR A 262 -1.88 -9.78 6.06
C TYR A 262 -2.50 -8.63 6.83
N CYS A 263 -2.08 -7.38 6.59
CA CYS A 263 -2.64 -6.23 7.30
C CYS A 263 -4.15 -6.05 7.00
N VAL A 264 -4.57 -6.15 5.75
CA VAL A 264 -6.00 -6.06 5.38
C VAL A 264 -6.85 -7.23 5.93
N ARG A 265 -6.25 -8.43 6.02
CA ARG A 265 -6.90 -9.63 6.56
C ARG A 265 -7.20 -9.42 8.05
N ASP A 266 -6.17 -9.11 8.83
CA ASP A 266 -6.21 -8.99 10.29
C ASP A 266 -7.06 -7.79 10.74
N LEU A 267 -7.02 -6.65 10.03
CA LEU A 267 -7.84 -5.47 10.32
C LEU A 267 -9.36 -5.72 10.34
N GLY A 268 -9.81 -6.83 9.77
CA GLY A 268 -11.21 -7.21 9.90
C GLY A 268 -11.41 -8.71 10.09
N ASN A 269 -10.49 -9.39 10.73
CA ASN A 269 -10.75 -10.73 11.24
C ASN A 269 -9.84 -11.01 12.45
N ARG A 270 -10.38 -10.79 13.65
CA ARG A 270 -9.63 -10.98 14.91
C ARG A 270 -9.60 -12.44 15.36
N GLU A 271 -10.50 -13.27 14.86
CA GLU A 271 -10.70 -14.67 15.27
C GLU A 271 -9.98 -15.68 14.36
N ILE A 272 -8.91 -15.27 13.69
CA ILE A 272 -8.07 -16.20 12.93
C ILE A 272 -7.36 -17.13 13.93
N SER A 273 -7.20 -18.41 13.57
CA SER A 273 -6.43 -19.37 14.36
C SER A 273 -5.05 -18.81 14.75
N VAL A 274 -4.61 -19.09 15.98
CA VAL A 274 -3.39 -18.55 16.61
C VAL A 274 -2.13 -18.70 15.72
N SER A 275 -2.07 -19.73 14.86
CA SER A 275 -0.94 -19.99 13.95
C SER A 275 -0.82 -19.01 12.78
N GLU A 276 -1.82 -18.18 12.50
CA GLU A 276 -1.82 -17.30 11.32
C GLU A 276 -1.91 -15.81 11.64
N TYR A 277 -2.16 -15.43 12.90
CA TYR A 277 -2.33 -14.04 13.34
C TYR A 277 -1.00 -13.26 13.31
N ARG A 278 -1.00 -12.03 12.76
CA ARG A 278 0.20 -11.19 12.55
C ARG A 278 0.14 -9.85 13.30
N GLY A 279 -0.75 -9.70 14.29
CA GLY A 279 -0.77 -8.53 15.18
C GLY A 279 -1.29 -7.22 14.58
N PHE A 280 -1.79 -7.21 13.34
CA PHE A 280 -2.19 -5.96 12.65
C PHE A 280 -3.52 -5.36 13.13
N ASP A 281 -4.19 -5.93 14.12
CA ASP A 281 -5.20 -5.20 14.91
C ASP A 281 -4.58 -4.04 15.71
N ASN A 282 -3.27 -4.07 16.00
CA ASN A 282 -2.55 -2.94 16.61
C ASN A 282 -2.18 -1.83 15.61
N PHE A 283 -2.53 -1.98 14.33
CA PHE A 283 -2.03 -1.14 13.25
C PHE A 283 -2.38 0.35 13.38
N ILE A 284 -3.64 0.67 13.66
CA ILE A 284 -4.10 2.07 13.78
C ILE A 284 -3.48 2.75 15.02
N PRO A 285 -3.51 2.15 16.22
CA PRO A 285 -2.77 2.67 17.37
C PRO A 285 -1.28 2.87 17.11
N ASN A 286 -0.62 1.92 16.44
CA ASN A 286 0.80 2.03 16.12
C ASN A 286 1.10 3.14 15.11
N ILE A 287 0.20 3.39 14.14
CA ILE A 287 0.31 4.59 13.29
C ILE A 287 0.33 5.84 14.15
N ARG A 288 -0.57 5.97 15.13
CA ARG A 288 -0.63 7.18 15.98
C ARG A 288 0.55 7.31 16.94
N ARG A 289 1.19 6.20 17.29
CA ARG A 289 2.41 6.24 18.13
C ARG A 289 3.65 6.53 17.31
N ILE A 290 3.85 5.85 16.19
CA ILE A 290 5.05 6.04 15.35
C ILE A 290 4.95 7.34 14.53
N PHE A 291 3.75 7.66 14.05
CA PHE A 291 3.45 8.84 13.23
C PHE A 291 2.24 9.62 13.80
N PRO A 292 2.37 10.27 14.97
CA PRO A 292 1.30 11.00 15.63
C PRO A 292 0.53 11.89 14.69
N THR A 293 -0.79 11.68 14.65
CA THR A 293 -1.70 12.42 13.79
C THR A 293 -3.11 12.38 14.35
N ASP A 294 -3.88 13.41 14.04
CA ASP A 294 -5.30 13.52 14.36
C ASP A 294 -6.16 13.11 13.14
N ARG A 295 -5.54 12.76 12.01
CA ARG A 295 -6.26 12.44 10.77
C ARG A 295 -5.63 11.29 9.99
N ILE A 296 -6.36 10.18 9.89
CA ILE A 296 -5.95 9.00 9.13
C ILE A 296 -6.96 8.73 8.01
N THR A 297 -6.48 8.45 6.81
CA THR A 297 -7.33 7.91 5.73
C THR A 297 -6.76 6.58 5.27
N MET A 298 -7.62 5.57 5.05
CA MET A 298 -7.20 4.23 4.65
C MET A 298 -7.98 3.77 3.42
N ASP A 299 -7.28 3.28 2.41
CA ASP A 299 -7.86 2.58 1.26
C ASP A 299 -7.63 1.07 1.40
N LEU A 300 -8.66 0.35 1.85
CA LEU A 300 -8.70 -1.11 1.98
C LEU A 300 -9.09 -1.78 0.66
N SER A 301 -8.93 -1.09 -0.48
CA SER A 301 -9.26 -1.68 -1.78
C SER A 301 -8.26 -2.74 -2.18
N HIS A 302 -8.48 -3.94 -1.67
CA HIS A 302 -7.66 -5.05 -2.04
C HIS A 302 -8.03 -5.51 -3.46
N TRP A 303 -7.07 -5.46 -4.37
CA TRP A 303 -7.30 -5.75 -5.80
C TRP A 303 -7.56 -7.23 -6.11
N PHE A 304 -7.34 -8.18 -5.18
CA PHE A 304 -7.53 -9.62 -5.43
C PHE A 304 -8.21 -10.43 -4.31
N ALA A 305 -8.00 -10.11 -3.03
CA ALA A 305 -8.69 -10.76 -1.91
C ALA A 305 -9.70 -9.79 -1.32
N VAL A 306 -10.89 -9.77 -1.91
CA VAL A 306 -12.05 -9.18 -1.24
C VAL A 306 -12.39 -10.13 -0.09
N PRO A 307 -12.60 -9.63 1.14
CA PRO A 307 -12.95 -10.51 2.25
C PRO A 307 -14.14 -11.38 1.90
N GLU A 308 -14.09 -12.66 2.22
CA GLU A 308 -15.19 -13.64 2.05
C GLU A 308 -16.00 -13.83 3.35
N ILE A 309 -15.73 -13.00 4.35
CA ILE A 309 -16.34 -13.07 5.68
C ILE A 309 -17.60 -12.21 5.68
N ASP A 310 -18.63 -12.72 6.36
CA ASP A 310 -19.83 -12.01 6.79
C ASP A 310 -19.59 -10.50 7.02
N ILE A 311 -20.34 -9.67 6.28
CA ILE A 311 -20.20 -8.21 6.31
C ILE A 311 -20.45 -7.63 7.70
N GLU A 312 -21.39 -8.17 8.46
CA GLU A 312 -21.73 -7.70 9.80
C GLU A 312 -20.56 -7.97 10.75
N LYS A 313 -20.02 -9.20 10.72
CA LYS A 313 -18.81 -9.56 11.49
C LYS A 313 -17.61 -8.70 11.10
N LYS A 314 -17.43 -8.41 9.81
CA LYS A 314 -16.34 -7.58 9.30
C LYS A 314 -16.45 -6.14 9.81
N MET A 315 -17.64 -5.53 9.69
CA MET A 315 -17.91 -4.17 10.17
C MET A 315 -17.75 -4.07 11.69
N SER A 316 -18.22 -5.06 12.45
CA SER A 316 -18.05 -5.15 13.90
C SER A 316 -16.57 -5.23 14.28
N THR A 317 -15.79 -6.08 13.61
CA THR A 317 -14.34 -6.21 13.86
C THR A 317 -13.60 -4.91 13.56
N ILE A 318 -13.90 -4.25 12.43
CA ILE A 318 -13.31 -2.95 12.11
C ILE A 318 -13.62 -1.95 13.22
N LEU A 319 -14.87 -1.89 13.70
CA LEU A 319 -15.26 -1.00 14.78
C LEU A 319 -14.48 -1.27 16.07
N GLN A 320 -14.31 -2.54 16.45
CA GLN A 320 -13.54 -2.94 17.62
C GLN A 320 -12.07 -2.50 17.51
N VAL A 321 -11.45 -2.69 16.34
CA VAL A 321 -10.05 -2.31 16.11
C VAL A 321 -9.87 -0.79 16.18
N VAL A 322 -10.73 0.00 15.54
CA VAL A 322 -10.59 1.46 15.52
C VAL A 322 -10.90 2.10 16.88
N THR A 323 -11.70 1.45 17.72
CA THR A 323 -12.07 1.93 19.06
C THR A 323 -11.21 1.37 20.18
N MET A 324 -10.30 0.42 19.87
CA MET A 324 -9.54 -0.36 20.86
C MET A 324 -8.79 0.51 21.88
N GLU A 325 -8.19 1.62 21.45
CA GLU A 325 -7.43 2.53 22.31
C GLU A 325 -8.25 3.71 22.87
N LYS A 326 -9.57 3.77 22.60
CA LYS A 326 -10.44 4.92 22.90
C LYS A 326 -9.81 6.24 22.41
N PRO A 327 -9.61 6.37 21.09
CA PRO A 327 -8.81 7.45 20.53
C PRO A 327 -9.39 8.83 20.87
N GLN A 328 -8.52 9.75 21.29
CA GLN A 328 -8.86 11.16 21.47
C GLN A 328 -8.49 11.96 20.22
N ASN A 329 -9.34 12.90 19.81
CA ASN A 329 -9.08 13.86 18.73
C ASN A 329 -8.64 13.17 17.43
N LEU A 330 -9.40 12.16 16.98
CA LEU A 330 -9.06 11.40 15.77
C LEU A 330 -10.20 11.43 14.77
N SER A 331 -9.87 11.84 13.55
CA SER A 331 -10.70 11.66 12.36
C SER A 331 -10.13 10.52 11.52
N LEU A 332 -10.91 9.46 11.34
CA LEU A 332 -10.54 8.27 10.59
C LEU A 332 -11.52 8.04 9.44
N ASP A 333 -11.02 7.98 8.21
CA ASP A 333 -11.80 7.62 7.02
C ASP A 333 -11.28 6.32 6.43
N ILE A 334 -12.11 5.27 6.37
CA ILE A 334 -11.77 3.98 5.76
C ILE A 334 -12.64 3.74 4.54
N LYS A 335 -12.01 3.46 3.40
CA LYS A 335 -12.70 2.97 2.19
C LYS A 335 -12.56 1.46 2.10
N PHE A 336 -13.68 0.77 2.02
CA PHE A 336 -13.75 -0.68 2.02
C PHE A 336 -14.56 -1.20 0.83
N PHE A 337 -14.07 -2.23 0.14
CA PHE A 337 -14.66 -2.76 -1.08
C PHE A 337 -15.07 -4.21 -0.84
N VAL A 338 -16.31 -4.56 -1.16
CA VAL A 338 -16.90 -5.86 -0.83
C VAL A 338 -17.56 -6.50 -2.05
N GLU A 339 -17.63 -7.83 -2.03
CA GLU A 339 -18.37 -8.61 -3.01
C GLU A 339 -19.79 -8.84 -2.50
N SER A 340 -20.73 -8.98 -3.42
CA SER A 340 -22.13 -9.29 -3.11
C SER A 340 -22.30 -10.52 -2.21
N ARG A 341 -21.49 -11.57 -2.38
CA ARG A 341 -21.61 -12.81 -1.61
C ARG A 341 -21.52 -12.64 -0.09
N ILE A 342 -20.73 -11.67 0.41
CA ILE A 342 -20.53 -11.53 1.86
C ILE A 342 -21.66 -10.83 2.59
N VAL A 343 -22.68 -10.38 1.86
CA VAL A 343 -23.89 -9.78 2.43
C VAL A 343 -24.99 -10.84 2.61
N LYS A 344 -24.70 -12.09 2.24
CA LYS A 344 -25.60 -13.25 2.33
C LYS A 344 -25.03 -14.25 3.34
N LYS A 345 -25.91 -14.96 4.04
CA LYS A 345 -25.54 -16.08 4.92
C LYS A 345 -26.54 -17.21 4.73
N LEU A 346 -26.07 -18.44 4.58
CA LEU A 346 -26.94 -19.62 4.54
C LEU A 346 -27.45 -19.92 5.95
N ASN A 347 -28.76 -19.99 6.10
CA ASN A 347 -29.40 -20.48 7.32
C ASN A 347 -29.40 -22.03 7.28
N GLU A 348 -28.69 -22.66 8.22
CA GLU A 348 -28.51 -24.11 8.27
C GLU A 348 -29.82 -24.88 8.57
N GLU A 349 -30.79 -24.24 9.24
CA GLU A 349 -32.06 -24.88 9.59
C GLU A 349 -33.08 -24.82 8.46
N THR A 350 -33.07 -23.73 7.68
CA THR A 350 -34.07 -23.49 6.61
C THR A 350 -33.51 -23.71 5.21
N GLU A 351 -32.20 -23.92 5.08
CA GLU A 351 -31.44 -24.01 3.82
C GLU A 351 -31.64 -22.79 2.89
N LYS A 352 -32.05 -21.65 3.46
CA LYS A 352 -32.27 -20.39 2.71
C LYS A 352 -31.12 -19.41 2.91
N GLU A 353 -30.80 -18.65 1.85
CA GLU A 353 -29.90 -17.51 1.96
C GLU A 353 -30.62 -16.33 2.61
N GLU A 354 -30.12 -15.86 3.74
CA GLU A 354 -30.58 -14.67 4.43
C GLU A 354 -29.66 -13.49 4.15
N LEU A 355 -30.22 -12.27 4.13
CA LEU A 355 -29.43 -11.06 3.98
C LEU A 355 -28.97 -10.51 5.33
N LEU A 356 -27.68 -10.25 5.43
CA LEU A 356 -27.03 -9.73 6.62
C LEU A 356 -27.32 -8.23 6.81
N GLY A 357 -27.31 -7.82 8.08
CA GLY A 357 -27.55 -6.45 8.51
C GLY A 357 -26.29 -5.59 8.52
N VAL A 358 -26.47 -4.36 9.03
CA VAL A 358 -25.35 -3.48 9.39
C VAL A 358 -25.00 -3.76 10.85
N ALA A 359 -23.71 -3.88 11.16
CA ALA A 359 -23.26 -4.04 12.54
C ALA A 359 -23.76 -2.87 13.43
N PRO A 360 -24.10 -3.12 14.70
CA PRO A 360 -24.54 -2.06 15.60
C PRO A 360 -23.45 -1.01 15.83
N GLY A 361 -23.87 0.22 16.16
CA GLY A 361 -22.98 1.35 16.43
C GLY A 361 -22.73 2.28 15.24
N TYR A 362 -23.07 1.85 14.02
CA TYR A 362 -22.96 2.68 12.82
C TYR A 362 -24.25 3.45 12.53
N VAL A 363 -24.10 4.71 12.13
CA VAL A 363 -25.17 5.57 11.61
C VAL A 363 -24.99 5.76 10.10
N LEU A 364 -25.99 5.37 9.32
CA LEU A 364 -25.98 5.54 7.87
C LEU A 364 -26.11 7.02 7.49
N GLN A 365 -25.18 7.50 6.67
CA GLN A 365 -25.24 8.83 6.08
C GLN A 365 -25.99 8.82 4.74
N LYS A 366 -26.75 9.88 4.46
CA LYS A 366 -27.56 10.02 3.23
C LYS A 366 -26.72 10.08 1.95
N LYS A 367 -25.45 10.50 2.05
CA LYS A 367 -24.59 10.71 0.89
C LYS A 367 -24.27 9.38 0.21
N ARG A 368 -24.69 9.27 -1.06
CA ARG A 368 -24.27 8.20 -1.96
C ARG A 368 -22.90 8.53 -2.58
N LEU A 369 -22.03 7.54 -2.61
CA LEU A 369 -20.68 7.64 -3.17
C LEU A 369 -20.60 6.81 -4.44
N HIS A 370 -19.70 7.18 -5.34
CA HIS A 370 -19.41 6.40 -6.55
C HIS A 370 -17.94 6.50 -6.89
N CYS A 371 -17.37 5.40 -7.39
CA CYS A 371 -16.05 5.44 -8.00
C CYS A 371 -15.93 4.42 -9.13
N PHE A 372 -14.97 4.65 -10.02
CA PHE A 372 -14.62 3.73 -11.08
C PHE A 372 -13.27 3.12 -10.76
N LYS A 373 -13.20 1.78 -10.75
CA LYS A 373 -11.95 1.04 -10.58
C LYS A 373 -11.80 0.02 -11.69
N LYS A 374 -10.60 -0.03 -12.29
CA LYS A 374 -10.24 -1.07 -13.23
C LYS A 374 -9.94 -2.36 -12.49
N SER A 375 -10.64 -3.42 -12.82
CA SER A 375 -10.32 -4.77 -12.36
C SER A 375 -10.67 -5.80 -13.44
N SER A 376 -10.08 -6.99 -13.32
CA SER A 376 -10.35 -8.11 -14.22
C SER A 376 -10.27 -9.40 -13.42
N PRO A 377 -11.12 -10.39 -13.71
CA PRO A 377 -10.88 -11.74 -13.25
C PRO A 377 -9.51 -12.22 -13.80
N PHE A 378 -8.76 -12.94 -12.97
CA PHE A 378 -7.60 -13.69 -13.43
C PHE A 378 -8.09 -15.01 -14.04
N ILE A 379 -7.65 -15.32 -15.27
CA ILE A 379 -7.92 -16.60 -15.91
C ILE A 379 -6.67 -17.45 -15.76
N GLY A 380 -6.52 -18.06 -14.58
CA GLY A 380 -5.35 -18.86 -14.21
C GLY A 380 -4.02 -18.21 -14.63
N GLU A 381 -3.18 -18.99 -15.30
CA GLU A 381 -1.81 -18.58 -15.65
C GLU A 381 -1.72 -17.46 -16.72
N GLN A 382 -2.76 -17.29 -17.56
CA GLN A 382 -2.77 -16.37 -18.71
C GLN A 382 -2.87 -14.88 -18.32
N GLY A 383 -3.13 -14.60 -17.05
CA GLY A 383 -3.43 -13.27 -16.54
C GLY A 383 -4.70 -12.65 -17.14
N PRO A 384 -5.03 -11.41 -16.77
CA PRO A 384 -6.24 -10.75 -17.25
C PRO A 384 -6.13 -10.39 -18.74
N LYS A 385 -7.06 -10.89 -19.57
CA LYS A 385 -7.12 -10.53 -21.00
C LYS A 385 -7.49 -9.06 -21.21
N VAL A 386 -8.39 -8.52 -20.38
CA VAL A 386 -8.91 -7.15 -20.46
C VAL A 386 -9.18 -6.63 -19.05
N PHE A 387 -8.78 -5.40 -18.75
CA PHE A 387 -9.21 -4.71 -17.53
C PHE A 387 -10.51 -3.94 -17.81
N LEU A 388 -11.57 -4.29 -17.09
CA LEU A 388 -12.88 -3.66 -17.21
C LEU A 388 -12.97 -2.47 -16.25
N ASP A 389 -13.57 -1.38 -16.73
CA ASP A 389 -13.98 -0.28 -15.87
C ASP A 389 -15.22 -0.71 -15.07
N ASN A 390 -15.02 -0.97 -13.78
CA ASN A 390 -16.10 -1.35 -12.88
C ASN A 390 -16.56 -0.13 -12.10
N LYS A 391 -17.86 0.15 -12.18
CA LYS A 391 -18.52 1.16 -11.36
C LYS A 391 -18.86 0.55 -10.01
N TRP A 392 -18.43 1.23 -8.96
CA TRP A 392 -18.68 0.88 -7.57
C TRP A 392 -19.58 1.94 -6.94
N ILE A 393 -20.64 1.49 -6.29
CA ILE A 393 -21.55 2.35 -5.53
C ILE A 393 -21.17 2.21 -4.06
N GLY A 394 -21.01 3.34 -3.38
CA GLY A 394 -20.66 3.37 -1.97
C GLY A 394 -21.72 4.03 -1.09
N ARG A 395 -21.75 3.62 0.18
CA ARG A 395 -22.48 4.27 1.27
C ARG A 395 -21.54 4.50 2.44
N ARG A 396 -21.81 5.57 3.20
CA ARG A 396 -21.03 5.95 4.38
C ARG A 396 -21.76 5.55 5.65
N PHE A 397 -21.07 4.79 6.48
CA PHE A 397 -21.48 4.38 7.82
C PHE A 397 -20.57 5.11 8.80
N GLN A 398 -21.14 5.89 9.70
CA GLN A 398 -20.39 6.79 10.57
C GLN A 398 -20.56 6.42 12.04
N VAL A 399 -19.48 6.55 12.81
CA VAL A 399 -19.48 6.51 14.27
C VAL A 399 -18.91 7.84 14.77
N GLU A 400 -19.62 8.50 15.67
CA GLU A 400 -19.19 9.75 16.30
C GLU A 400 -19.19 9.58 17.81
N ASP A 401 -18.09 9.97 18.44
CA ASP A 401 -17.98 10.13 19.88
C ASP A 401 -17.58 11.58 20.17
N THR A 402 -18.57 12.38 20.54
CA THR A 402 -18.41 13.81 20.79
C THR A 402 -17.58 14.09 22.04
N VAL A 403 -17.56 13.16 23.01
CA VAL A 403 -16.81 13.32 24.27
C VAL A 403 -15.32 13.23 23.99
N HIS A 404 -14.92 12.26 23.17
CA HIS A 404 -13.51 12.03 22.81
C HIS A 404 -13.06 12.74 21.52
N GLN A 405 -13.95 13.55 20.91
CA GLN A 405 -13.72 14.19 19.61
C GLN A 405 -13.26 13.18 18.54
N PHE A 406 -13.89 12.02 18.51
CA PHE A 406 -13.59 10.95 17.59
C PHE A 406 -14.66 10.84 16.52
N THR A 407 -14.22 10.78 15.26
CA THR A 407 -15.10 10.56 14.12
C THR A 407 -14.51 9.46 13.25
N PHE A 408 -15.29 8.42 13.03
CA PHE A 408 -14.95 7.33 12.15
C PHE A 408 -15.96 7.22 11.01
N ASN A 409 -15.47 7.34 9.78
CA ASN A 409 -16.25 7.14 8.56
C ASN A 409 -15.80 5.84 7.88
N LEU A 410 -16.73 4.90 7.73
CA LEU A 410 -16.55 3.70 6.93
C LEU A 410 -17.35 3.82 5.64
N ASP A 411 -16.65 4.07 4.53
CA ASP A 411 -17.22 4.10 3.19
C ASP A 411 -17.15 2.68 2.59
N VAL A 412 -18.28 1.98 2.51
CA VAL A 412 -18.36 0.62 1.95
C VAL A 412 -18.88 0.66 0.52
N TYR A 413 -18.19 -0.03 -0.40
CA TYR A 413 -18.45 -0.04 -1.83
C TYR A 413 -18.77 -1.44 -2.36
N ILE A 414 -19.80 -1.55 -3.21
CA ILE A 414 -20.20 -2.77 -3.94
C ILE A 414 -20.23 -2.48 -5.44
N LYS A 415 -19.92 -3.47 -6.29
CA LYS A 415 -20.05 -3.30 -7.74
C LYS A 415 -21.51 -3.09 -8.11
N GLU A 416 -21.77 -2.08 -8.95
CA GLU A 416 -23.13 -1.79 -9.42
C GLU A 416 -23.77 -2.98 -10.13
N LYS A 417 -23.00 -3.66 -10.99
CA LYS A 417 -23.49 -4.83 -11.73
C LYS A 417 -23.84 -6.02 -10.83
N GLU A 418 -23.18 -6.17 -9.69
CA GLU A 418 -23.50 -7.23 -8.71
C GLU A 418 -24.79 -6.87 -7.98
N LEU A 419 -24.92 -5.60 -7.56
CA LEU A 419 -26.14 -5.09 -6.96
C LEU A 419 -27.37 -5.29 -7.86
N GLU A 420 -27.28 -4.91 -9.14
CA GLU A 420 -28.39 -4.99 -10.09
C GLU A 420 -28.78 -6.42 -10.48
N LYS A 421 -27.83 -7.37 -10.44
CA LYS A 421 -28.08 -8.75 -10.87
C LYS A 421 -28.56 -9.65 -9.74
N GLU A 422 -28.08 -9.42 -8.52
CA GLU A 422 -28.28 -10.37 -7.42
C GLU A 422 -29.37 -9.96 -6.43
N PHE A 423 -29.84 -8.71 -6.47
CA PHE A 423 -30.81 -8.21 -5.50
C PHE A 423 -31.98 -7.49 -6.20
N ASP A 424 -33.19 -7.93 -5.89
CA ASP A 424 -34.42 -7.35 -6.43
C ASP A 424 -35.32 -6.76 -5.33
N LYS A 425 -36.43 -6.15 -5.75
CA LYS A 425 -37.37 -5.50 -4.83
C LYS A 425 -38.10 -6.48 -3.91
N VAL A 426 -38.23 -7.76 -4.28
CA VAL A 426 -38.95 -8.78 -3.51
C VAL A 426 -38.11 -9.16 -2.29
N ILE A 427 -36.81 -9.37 -2.49
CA ILE A 427 -35.86 -9.70 -1.42
C ILE A 427 -35.84 -8.60 -0.34
N PHE A 428 -35.99 -7.31 -0.70
CA PHE A 428 -36.02 -6.22 0.28
C PHE A 428 -37.30 -6.13 1.10
N GLN A 429 -38.38 -6.80 0.68
CA GLN A 429 -39.59 -6.92 1.51
C GLN A 429 -39.38 -7.95 2.62
N GLU A 430 -38.67 -9.04 2.32
CA GLU A 430 -38.33 -10.10 3.29
C GLU A 430 -37.26 -9.64 4.28
N TYR A 431 -36.25 -8.90 3.81
CA TYR A 431 -35.15 -8.40 4.65
C TYR A 431 -35.09 -6.86 4.66
N PRO A 432 -36.01 -6.18 5.35
CA PRO A 432 -36.13 -4.73 5.32
C PRO A 432 -34.96 -4.00 5.96
N ASN A 433 -34.18 -4.65 6.83
CA ASN A 433 -33.03 -4.06 7.52
C ASN A 433 -31.69 -4.56 6.94
N SER A 434 -31.71 -5.19 5.75
CA SER A 434 -30.50 -5.70 5.11
C SER A 434 -29.52 -4.60 4.73
N PHE A 435 -28.23 -4.91 4.85
CA PHE A 435 -27.12 -4.04 4.46
C PHE A 435 -27.26 -3.53 3.02
N VAL A 436 -27.61 -4.42 2.09
CA VAL A 436 -27.73 -4.10 0.65
C VAL A 436 -28.88 -3.16 0.33
N ARG A 437 -29.98 -3.14 1.13
CA ARG A 437 -31.11 -2.21 0.91
C ARG A 437 -30.63 -0.76 0.96
N HIS A 438 -29.64 -0.48 1.80
CA HIS A 438 -29.03 0.84 1.88
C HIS A 438 -28.37 1.29 0.58
N PHE A 439 -28.18 0.46 -0.45
CA PHE A 439 -27.61 0.91 -1.72
C PHE A 439 -28.69 1.34 -2.73
N PHE A 440 -29.95 0.98 -2.49
CA PHE A 440 -31.09 1.24 -3.39
C PHE A 440 -32.02 2.38 -2.89
N CYS A 441 -32.08 2.62 -1.59
CA CYS A 441 -32.91 3.70 -1.04
C CYS A 441 -32.27 5.08 -1.32
N MET A 442 -33.04 5.95 -1.99
CA MET A 442 -32.76 7.36 -2.26
C MET A 442 -32.99 8.24 -1.04
#